data_AF-A0A9E3L737-F1
#
_entry.id   AF-A0A9E3L737-F1
#
_cell.length_a   1.000
_cell.length_b   1.000
_cell.length_c   1.000
_cell.angle_alpha   90.00
_cell.angle_beta   90.00
_cell.angle_gamma   90.00
#
_symmetry.space_group_name_H-M   'P 1'
#
loop_
_entity.id
_entity.type
_entity.pdbx_description
1 polymer ?
#
loop_
_entity_poly.entity_id
_entity_poly.type
_entity_poly.pdbx_seq_one_letter_code
_entity_poly.pdbx_strand_id
1 'polypeptide(L)'
;MIASRREATAKTALKQLAVLGDAHWFPVDTTDGKAVRRLMDAIMKMHGRLHYAFNNGGGAAYSAAKHGVIGLTRSAALEHAAQGPRICAVAPGWINTPPVANWMKRDEDVAKAITRQTPRGSIGTADEVAAAVLWLCSEASSFAVGTVLAIDGGYLA
;
A
#
# COMPACT_ATOMS: atom_id res chain seq x y z
N MET A 1 10.47 0.63 8.50
CA MET A 1 10.78 2.07 8.70
C MET A 1 9.51 2.90 8.53
N ILE A 2 9.17 3.76 9.49
CA ILE A 2 8.05 4.71 9.44
C ILE A 2 8.57 6.03 8.89
N ALA A 3 7.96 6.53 7.82
CA ALA A 3 8.37 7.79 7.21
C ALA A 3 7.24 8.81 7.30
N SER A 4 7.45 9.95 7.98
CA SER A 4 6.40 10.96 8.14
C SER A 4 6.96 12.36 8.46
N ARG A 5 6.12 13.40 8.26
CA ARG A 5 6.45 14.79 8.64
C ARG A 5 6.38 15.06 10.13
N ARG A 6 5.61 14.26 10.89
CA ARG A 6 5.29 14.51 12.30
C ARG A 6 5.86 13.41 13.19
N GLU A 7 6.89 13.77 13.94
CA GLU A 7 7.58 12.88 14.87
C GLU A 7 6.67 12.35 15.99
N ALA A 8 5.79 13.19 16.54
CA ALA A 8 4.90 12.80 17.64
C ALA A 8 3.97 11.61 17.28
N THR A 9 3.41 11.64 16.07
CA THR A 9 2.56 10.56 15.56
C THR A 9 3.40 9.31 15.26
N ALA A 10 4.61 9.48 14.73
CA ALA A 10 5.53 8.38 14.46
C ALA A 10 6.00 7.67 15.74
N LYS A 11 6.32 8.41 16.81
CA LYS A 11 6.73 7.85 18.11
C LYS A 11 5.66 6.93 18.71
N THR A 12 4.39 7.27 18.53
CA THR A 12 3.28 6.42 19.00
C THR A 12 3.22 5.11 18.22
N ALA A 13 3.33 5.18 16.89
CA ALA A 13 3.35 4.00 16.03
C ALA A 13 4.61 3.13 16.25
N LEU A 14 5.78 3.74 16.46
CA LEU A 14 7.02 3.03 16.78
C LEU A 14 6.89 2.20 18.06
N LYS A 15 6.27 2.73 19.11
CA LYS A 15 6.04 1.97 20.36
C LYS A 15 5.16 0.75 20.14
N GLN A 16 4.16 0.86 19.28
CA GLN A 16 3.28 -0.26 18.94
C GLN A 16 3.97 -1.31 18.06
N LEU A 17 4.89 -0.89 17.17
CA LEU A 17 5.61 -1.80 16.29
C LEU A 17 6.84 -2.45 16.92
N ALA A 18 7.37 -1.88 18.01
CA ALA A 18 8.54 -2.41 18.72
C ALA A 18 8.35 -3.87 19.20
N VAL A 19 7.09 -4.30 19.43
CA VAL A 19 6.78 -5.69 19.80
C VAL A 19 6.90 -6.68 18.63
N LEU A 20 6.98 -6.20 17.39
CA LEU A 20 7.05 -7.00 16.16
C LEU A 20 8.45 -7.05 15.53
N GLY A 21 9.40 -6.26 16.06
CA GLY A 21 10.78 -6.19 15.58
C GLY A 21 11.32 -4.76 15.46
N ASP A 22 12.44 -4.62 14.74
CA ASP A 22 13.13 -3.33 14.59
C ASP A 22 12.32 -2.33 13.76
N ALA A 23 11.93 -1.23 14.42
CA ALA A 23 11.19 -0.14 13.81
C ALA A 23 11.97 1.17 13.92
N HIS A 24 12.31 1.77 12.78
CA HIS A 24 12.98 3.07 12.70
C HIS A 24 12.01 4.14 12.19
N TRP A 25 12.13 5.37 12.68
CA TRP A 25 11.44 6.52 12.08
C TRP A 25 12.42 7.37 11.27
N PHE A 26 11.93 7.90 10.16
CA PHE A 26 12.67 8.83 9.31
C PHE A 26 11.78 10.03 8.97
N PRO A 27 12.22 11.27 9.24
CA PRO A 27 11.48 12.46 8.86
C PRO A 27 11.47 12.60 7.33
N VAL A 28 10.29 12.55 6.73
CA VAL A 28 10.15 12.75 5.28
C VAL A 28 8.87 13.50 4.95
N ASP A 29 8.98 14.44 4.03
CA ASP A 29 7.84 14.91 3.26
C ASP A 29 7.83 14.18 1.91
N THR A 30 6.83 13.34 1.69
CA THR A 30 6.71 12.56 0.45
C THR A 30 6.38 13.44 -0.76
N THR A 31 6.01 14.71 -0.57
CA THR A 31 5.83 15.65 -1.69
C THR A 31 7.15 16.28 -2.16
N ASP A 32 8.25 16.11 -1.41
CA ASP A 32 9.60 16.54 -1.81
C ASP A 32 10.40 15.34 -2.36
N GLY A 33 10.63 15.33 -3.68
CA GLY A 33 11.41 14.27 -4.33
C GLY A 33 12.86 14.14 -3.81
N LYS A 34 13.48 15.20 -3.28
CA LYS A 34 14.79 15.12 -2.63
C LYS A 34 14.70 14.43 -1.27
N ALA A 35 13.64 14.70 -0.50
CA ALA A 35 13.38 14.00 0.75
C ALA A 35 13.10 12.51 0.53
N VAL A 36 12.35 12.14 -0.52
CA VAL A 36 12.10 10.74 -0.87
C VAL A 36 13.40 10.02 -1.28
N ARG A 37 14.30 10.67 -2.05
CA ARG A 37 15.61 10.07 -2.37
C ARG A 37 16.44 9.79 -1.12
N ARG A 38 16.52 10.76 -0.19
CA ARG A 38 17.22 10.57 1.10
C ARG A 38 16.62 9.43 1.93
N LEU A 39 15.30 9.26 1.89
CA LEU A 39 14.62 8.14 2.53
C LEU A 39 15.07 6.80 1.93
N MET A 40 15.09 6.71 0.60
CA MET A 40 15.52 5.50 -0.11
C MET A 40 16.98 5.17 0.18
N ASP A 41 17.87 6.16 0.14
CA ASP A 41 19.29 5.98 0.46
C ASP A 41 19.47 5.47 1.90
N ALA A 42 18.69 5.99 2.85
CA ALA A 42 18.69 5.52 4.23
C ALA A 42 18.21 4.07 4.35
N ILE A 43 17.14 3.68 3.65
CA ILE A 43 16.64 2.28 3.63
C ILE A 43 17.71 1.35 3.07
N MET A 44 18.30 1.71 1.94
CA MET A 44 19.34 0.88 1.30
C MET A 44 20.57 0.77 2.20
N LYS A 45 20.99 1.84 2.85
CA LYS A 45 22.11 1.83 3.80
C LYS A 45 21.82 1.00 5.05
N MET A 46 20.61 1.06 5.59
CA MET A 46 20.24 0.38 6.85
C MET A 46 19.85 -1.08 6.66
N HIS A 47 19.20 -1.40 5.54
CA HIS A 47 18.53 -2.69 5.36
C HIS A 47 18.94 -3.41 4.06
N GLY A 48 19.71 -2.77 3.17
CA GLY A 48 20.21 -3.35 1.92
C GLY A 48 19.14 -3.56 0.83
N ARG A 49 17.85 -3.42 1.16
CA ARG A 49 16.70 -3.65 0.25
C ARG A 49 15.41 -3.09 0.84
N LEU A 50 14.43 -2.83 -0.03
CA LEU A 50 13.05 -2.48 0.32
C LEU A 50 12.10 -3.55 -0.20
N HIS A 51 11.44 -4.28 0.70
CA HIS A 51 10.48 -5.32 0.30
C HIS A 51 9.07 -4.75 0.06
N TYR A 52 8.61 -3.82 0.90
CA TYR A 52 7.24 -3.28 0.83
C TYR A 52 7.20 -1.79 1.20
N ALA A 53 6.39 -1.01 0.48
CA ALA A 53 6.15 0.41 0.75
C ALA A 53 4.65 0.72 0.84
N PHE A 54 4.22 1.31 1.96
CA PHE A 54 2.84 1.70 2.21
C PHE A 54 2.76 3.20 2.50
N ASN A 55 1.97 3.94 1.71
CA ASN A 55 1.58 5.33 1.99
C ASN A 55 0.10 5.36 2.40
N ASN A 56 -0.26 6.23 3.36
CA ASN A 56 -1.63 6.51 3.83
C ASN A 56 -1.83 8.03 3.97
N GLY A 57 -2.44 8.66 2.96
CA GLY A 57 -2.86 10.06 2.97
C GLY A 57 -4.21 10.15 2.24
N GLY A 58 -5.06 11.14 2.53
CA GLY A 58 -6.30 11.35 1.76
C GLY A 58 -6.12 12.45 0.71
N GLY A 59 -6.81 12.36 -0.44
CA GLY A 59 -6.90 13.44 -1.46
C GLY A 59 -5.90 13.34 -2.62
N ALA A 60 -5.81 14.42 -3.43
CA ALA A 60 -5.05 14.44 -4.70
C ALA A 60 -3.57 14.02 -4.56
N ALA A 61 -2.90 14.40 -3.47
CA ALA A 61 -1.52 14.01 -3.21
C ALA A 61 -1.35 12.50 -2.99
N TYR A 62 -2.32 11.85 -2.34
CA TYR A 62 -2.31 10.40 -2.19
C TYR A 62 -2.61 9.70 -3.50
N SER A 63 -3.61 10.18 -4.24
CA SER A 63 -3.91 9.66 -5.57
C SER A 63 -2.69 9.74 -6.47
N ALA A 64 -1.99 10.89 -6.50
CA ALA A 64 -0.75 11.06 -7.25
C ALA A 64 0.35 10.09 -6.78
N ALA A 65 0.57 9.96 -5.47
CA ALA A 65 1.57 9.05 -4.93
C ALA A 65 1.26 7.57 -5.28
N LYS A 66 0.00 7.14 -5.20
CA LYS A 66 -0.41 5.77 -5.56
C LYS A 66 -0.33 5.50 -7.07
N HIS A 67 -0.60 6.50 -7.91
CA HIS A 67 -0.29 6.40 -9.34
C HIS A 67 1.22 6.31 -9.60
N GLY A 68 2.04 6.99 -8.80
CA GLY A 68 3.50 6.85 -8.83
C GLY A 68 3.97 5.42 -8.55
N VAL A 69 3.35 4.74 -7.57
CA VAL A 69 3.63 3.31 -7.30
C VAL A 69 3.25 2.42 -8.49
N ILE A 70 2.12 2.69 -9.14
CA ILE A 70 1.71 1.97 -10.36
C ILE A 70 2.75 2.15 -11.48
N GLY A 71 3.18 3.39 -11.71
CA GLY A 71 4.23 3.70 -12.69
C GLY A 71 5.53 2.96 -12.38
N LEU A 72 6.02 3.06 -11.14
CA LEU A 72 7.22 2.35 -10.69
C LEU A 72 7.11 0.83 -10.84
N THR A 73 5.95 0.25 -10.54
CA THR A 73 5.70 -1.20 -10.70
C THR A 73 5.90 -1.61 -12.15
N ARG A 74 5.33 -0.87 -13.10
CA ARG A 74 5.44 -1.17 -14.53
C ARG A 74 6.84 -0.96 -15.07
N SER A 75 7.50 0.15 -14.71
CA SER A 75 8.88 0.42 -15.11
C SER A 75 9.83 -0.64 -14.59
N ALA A 76 9.78 -0.95 -13.29
CA ALA A 76 10.63 -1.98 -12.69
C ALA A 76 10.35 -3.36 -13.29
N ALA A 77 9.07 -3.72 -13.52
CA ALA A 77 8.72 -4.97 -14.18
C ALA A 77 9.35 -5.10 -15.57
N LEU A 78 9.35 -4.01 -16.35
CA LEU A 78 9.98 -3.99 -17.68
C LEU A 78 11.51 -4.10 -17.60
N GLU A 79 12.14 -3.31 -16.73
CA GLU A 79 13.60 -3.28 -16.55
C GLU A 79 14.17 -4.62 -16.05
N HIS A 80 13.40 -5.36 -15.26
CA HIS A 80 13.84 -6.59 -14.62
C HIS A 80 13.22 -7.87 -15.22
N ALA A 81 12.42 -7.78 -16.28
CA ALA A 81 11.71 -8.93 -16.87
C ALA A 81 12.63 -10.11 -17.22
N ALA A 82 13.79 -9.83 -17.82
CA ALA A 82 14.76 -10.84 -18.22
C ALA A 82 15.54 -11.48 -17.04
N GLN A 83 15.50 -10.86 -15.86
CA GLN A 83 16.25 -11.31 -14.68
C GLN A 83 15.49 -12.38 -13.89
N GLY A 84 14.20 -12.60 -14.19
CA GLY A 84 13.35 -13.62 -13.57
C GLY A 84 12.30 -13.14 -12.55
N PRO A 85 12.50 -12.06 -11.77
CA PRO A 85 11.47 -11.57 -10.85
C PRO A 85 10.21 -11.07 -11.57
N ARG A 86 9.04 -11.46 -11.04
CA ARG A 86 7.74 -10.89 -11.43
C ARG A 86 7.39 -9.76 -10.49
N ILE A 87 7.26 -8.55 -11.04
CA ILE A 87 6.93 -7.35 -10.26
C ILE A 87 5.49 -6.97 -10.56
N CYS A 88 4.63 -6.98 -9.55
CA CYS A 88 3.21 -6.66 -9.65
C CYS A 88 2.77 -5.82 -8.46
N ALA A 89 1.60 -5.17 -8.58
CA ALA A 89 0.95 -4.46 -7.49
C ALA A 89 -0.46 -4.99 -7.26
N VAL A 90 -0.94 -4.91 -6.02
CA VAL A 90 -2.34 -5.11 -5.66
C VAL A 90 -2.95 -3.76 -5.31
N ALA A 91 -4.13 -3.48 -5.85
CA ALA A 91 -4.91 -2.26 -5.61
C ALA A 91 -6.23 -2.62 -4.94
N PRO A 92 -6.28 -2.64 -3.59
CA PRO A 92 -7.51 -2.91 -2.87
C PRO A 92 -8.50 -1.73 -2.95
N GLY A 93 -9.79 -2.05 -2.95
CA GLY A 93 -10.87 -1.09 -2.70
C GLY A 93 -11.09 -0.86 -1.20
N TRP A 94 -12.35 -0.72 -0.80
CA TRP A 94 -12.72 -0.67 0.62
C TRP A 94 -12.54 -2.03 1.27
N ILE A 95 -11.65 -2.10 2.26
CA ILE A 95 -11.34 -3.32 3.02
C ILE A 95 -11.67 -3.13 4.50
N ASN A 96 -12.27 -4.15 5.11
CA ASN A 96 -12.60 -4.20 6.53
C ASN A 96 -11.33 -4.26 7.38
N THR A 97 -10.80 -3.08 7.68
CA THR A 97 -9.67 -2.86 8.58
C THR A 97 -10.17 -2.13 9.83
N PRO A 98 -9.45 -2.20 10.98
CA PRO A 98 -9.91 -1.55 12.20
C PRO A 98 -10.28 -0.06 12.04
N PRO A 99 -9.54 0.77 11.25
CA PRO A 99 -9.96 2.15 10.98
C PRO A 99 -11.29 2.25 10.22
N VAL A 100 -11.46 1.49 9.14
CA VAL A 100 -12.68 1.50 8.32
C VAL A 100 -13.88 1.00 9.12
N ALA A 101 -13.71 -0.09 9.85
CA ALA A 101 -14.74 -0.62 10.75
C ALA A 101 -15.16 0.41 11.80
N ASN A 102 -14.20 1.15 12.38
CA ASN A 102 -14.50 2.20 13.34
C ASN A 102 -15.23 3.39 12.70
N TRP A 103 -14.95 3.75 11.45
CA TRP A 103 -15.69 4.79 10.73
C TRP A 103 -17.14 4.37 10.49
N MET A 104 -17.35 3.17 9.94
CA MET A 104 -18.68 2.64 9.65
C MET A 104 -19.54 2.44 10.91
N LYS A 105 -18.92 2.13 12.06
CA LYS A 105 -19.64 2.02 13.35
C LYS A 105 -20.07 3.37 13.93
N ARG A 106 -19.37 4.45 13.60
CA ARG A 106 -19.61 5.78 14.15
C ARG A 106 -20.66 6.57 13.38
N ASP A 107 -20.83 6.25 12.10
CA ASP A 107 -21.68 7.00 11.19
C ASP A 107 -22.29 6.05 10.13
N GLU A 108 -23.61 5.90 10.18
CA GLU A 108 -24.36 5.03 9.29
C GLU A 108 -24.38 5.56 7.85
N ASP A 109 -24.34 6.88 7.64
CA ASP A 109 -24.30 7.47 6.31
C ASP A 109 -22.94 7.25 5.65
N VAL A 110 -21.85 7.30 6.42
CA VAL A 110 -20.52 6.88 5.97
C VAL A 110 -20.52 5.39 5.60
N ALA A 111 -21.14 4.53 6.42
CA ALA A 111 -21.25 3.12 6.11
C ALA A 111 -22.01 2.87 4.80
N LYS A 112 -23.15 3.53 4.60
CA LYS A 112 -23.93 3.47 3.35
C LYS A 112 -23.14 4.00 2.16
N ALA A 113 -22.41 5.10 2.31
CA ALA A 113 -21.61 5.69 1.24
C ALA A 113 -20.48 4.76 0.79
N ILE A 114 -19.77 4.15 1.75
CA ILE A 114 -18.72 3.15 1.49
C ILE A 114 -19.31 1.93 0.79
N THR A 115 -20.42 1.39 1.28
CA THR A 115 -21.06 0.21 0.66
C THR A 115 -21.57 0.51 -0.75
N ARG A 116 -22.15 1.69 -1.00
CA ARG A 116 -22.62 2.10 -2.34
C ARG A 116 -21.48 2.21 -3.35
N GLN A 117 -20.29 2.54 -2.90
CA GLN A 117 -19.10 2.60 -3.75
C GLN A 117 -18.60 1.22 -4.17
N THR A 118 -19.01 0.14 -3.50
CA THR A 118 -18.60 -1.22 -3.84
C THR A 118 -19.78 -1.96 -4.47
N PRO A 119 -19.83 -2.13 -5.81
CA PRO A 119 -20.97 -2.77 -6.50
C PRO A 119 -21.35 -4.16 -6.01
N ARG A 120 -20.39 -4.93 -5.47
CA ARG A 120 -20.66 -6.20 -4.78
C ARG A 120 -21.61 -6.06 -3.57
N GLY A 121 -21.86 -4.85 -3.09
CA GLY A 121 -22.75 -4.55 -1.97
C GLY A 121 -22.13 -4.78 -0.59
N SER A 122 -20.83 -5.07 -0.53
CA SER A 122 -20.08 -5.27 0.72
C SER A 122 -18.60 -4.97 0.54
N ILE A 123 -17.95 -4.46 1.59
CA ILE A 123 -16.50 -4.21 1.60
C ILE A 123 -15.71 -5.52 1.67
N GLY A 124 -14.51 -5.52 1.11
CA GLY A 124 -13.63 -6.68 1.12
C GLY A 124 -13.01 -6.95 2.49
N THR A 125 -12.28 -8.04 2.59
CA THR A 125 -11.59 -8.53 3.78
C THR A 125 -10.08 -8.56 3.55
N ALA A 126 -9.30 -8.58 4.63
CA ALA A 126 -7.86 -8.77 4.53
C ALA A 126 -7.50 -10.11 3.88
N ASP A 127 -8.31 -11.15 4.11
CA ASP A 127 -8.10 -12.49 3.55
C ASP A 127 -8.30 -12.53 2.03
N GLU A 128 -9.28 -11.80 1.50
CA GLU A 128 -9.46 -11.64 0.04
C GLU A 128 -8.25 -10.95 -0.62
N VAL A 129 -7.68 -9.94 0.04
CA VAL A 129 -6.44 -9.29 -0.43
C VAL A 129 -5.25 -10.24 -0.33
N ALA A 130 -5.13 -10.98 0.78
CA ALA A 130 -4.07 -11.95 0.98
C ALA A 130 -4.12 -13.07 -0.05
N ALA A 131 -5.31 -13.57 -0.40
CA ALA A 131 -5.50 -14.58 -1.44
C ALA A 131 -4.99 -14.08 -2.80
N ALA A 132 -5.25 -12.81 -3.15
CA ALA A 132 -4.74 -12.20 -4.38
C ALA A 132 -3.20 -12.09 -4.39
N VAL A 133 -2.60 -11.73 -3.25
CA VAL A 133 -1.14 -11.71 -3.09
C VAL A 133 -0.55 -13.11 -3.23
N LEU A 134 -1.15 -14.12 -2.58
CA LEU A 134 -0.72 -15.51 -2.67
C LEU A 134 -0.79 -16.03 -4.12
N TRP A 135 -1.86 -15.69 -4.85
CA TRP A 135 -1.96 -16.02 -6.27
C TRP A 135 -0.83 -15.37 -7.08
N LEU A 136 -0.56 -14.09 -6.87
CA LEU A 136 0.56 -13.37 -7.50
C LEU A 136 1.92 -13.98 -7.16
N CYS A 137 2.09 -14.57 -5.98
CA CYS A 137 3.32 -15.27 -5.59
C CYS A 137 3.42 -16.70 -6.15
N SER A 138 2.32 -17.28 -6.63
CA SER A 138 2.27 -18.66 -7.14
C SER A 138 2.63 -18.77 -8.63
N GLU A 139 2.94 -19.99 -9.08
CA GLU A 139 3.15 -20.32 -10.50
C GLU A 139 1.90 -20.11 -11.37
N ALA A 140 0.70 -20.08 -10.77
CA ALA A 140 -0.54 -19.82 -11.49
C ALA A 140 -0.61 -18.39 -12.07
N SER A 141 0.28 -17.50 -11.64
CA SER A 141 0.43 -16.14 -12.18
C SER A 141 1.76 -15.93 -12.92
N SER A 142 2.38 -17.00 -13.44
CA SER A 142 3.70 -16.98 -14.08
C SER A 142 3.85 -15.97 -15.22
N PHE A 143 2.76 -15.61 -15.89
CA PHE A 143 2.75 -14.60 -16.97
C PHE A 143 2.16 -13.24 -16.56
N ALA A 144 1.78 -13.07 -15.28
CA ALA A 144 1.37 -11.78 -14.73
C ALA A 144 2.62 -10.98 -14.35
N VAL A 145 3.06 -10.09 -15.23
CA VAL A 145 4.23 -9.22 -15.03
C VAL A 145 3.82 -7.76 -15.24
N GLY A 146 4.18 -6.88 -14.32
CA GLY A 146 3.83 -5.45 -14.35
C GLY A 146 2.34 -5.17 -14.10
N THR A 147 1.55 -6.18 -13.71
CA THR A 147 0.12 -6.01 -13.52
C THR A 147 -0.20 -5.23 -12.24
N VAL A 148 -1.30 -4.49 -12.30
CA VAL A 148 -1.95 -3.89 -11.12
C VAL A 148 -3.27 -4.61 -10.95
N LEU A 149 -3.33 -5.52 -10.00
CA LEU A 149 -4.51 -6.34 -9.75
C LEU A 149 -5.47 -5.59 -8.82
N ALA A 150 -6.60 -5.15 -9.36
CA ALA A 150 -7.67 -4.55 -8.57
C ALA A 150 -8.42 -5.63 -7.78
N ILE A 151 -8.58 -5.41 -6.47
CA ILE A 151 -9.37 -6.24 -5.55
C ILE A 151 -10.33 -5.33 -4.80
N ASP A 152 -11.40 -4.91 -5.48
CA ASP A 152 -12.17 -3.74 -5.09
C ASP A 152 -13.69 -3.95 -5.07
N GLY A 153 -14.15 -5.17 -5.33
CA GLY A 153 -15.57 -5.50 -5.38
C GLY A 153 -16.34 -4.78 -6.49
N GLY A 154 -15.66 -4.38 -7.57
CA GLY A 154 -16.22 -3.73 -8.74
C GLY A 154 -16.16 -2.20 -8.72
N TYR A 155 -15.44 -1.60 -7.77
CA TYR A 155 -15.36 -0.13 -7.65
C TYR A 155 -14.88 0.56 -8.93
N LEU A 156 -13.95 -0.07 -9.67
CA LEU A 156 -13.39 0.45 -10.93
C LEU A 156 -14.10 -0.02 -12.21
N ALA A 157 -15.17 -0.81 -12.10
CA ALA A 157 -15.87 -1.41 -13.25
C ALA A 157 -16.78 -0.41 -14.00
#